data_AF-A0A017HJH5-F1
#
_entry.id   AF-A0A017HJH5-F1
#
_cell.length_a   1.000
_cell.length_b   1.000
_cell.length_c   1.000
_cell.angle_alpha   90.00
_cell.angle_beta   90.00
_cell.angle_gamma   90.00
#
_symmetry.space_group_name_H-M   'P 1'
#
loop_
_entity.id
_entity.type
_entity.pdbx_description
1 polymer ?
#
loop_
_entity_poly.entity_id
_entity_poly.type
_entity_poly.pdbx_seq_one_letter_code
_entity_poly.pdbx_strand_id
1 'polypeptide(L)' 'MRAFSLDRAGDTDEALRLASGQPPADAQIRASTQYIAGGTTLLDFMKLDVMRPERLIDISVLRQEHGRIEPYG' A
#
# COMPACT_ATOMS: atom_id res chain seq x y z
N MET A 1 15.51 8.00 -1.60
CA MET A 1 14.07 7.91 -1.95
C MET A 1 13.84 8.61 -3.27
N ARG A 2 13.15 7.94 -4.21
CA ARG A 2 12.76 8.48 -5.52
C ARG A 2 11.41 9.18 -5.41
N ALA A 3 11.05 10.00 -6.41
CA ALA A 3 9.71 10.58 -6.50
C ALA A 3 8.65 9.47 -6.71
N PHE A 4 7.46 9.67 -6.16
CA PHE A 4 6.32 8.76 -6.28
C PHE A 4 5.01 9.55 -6.20
N SER A 5 3.92 9.02 -6.76
CA SER A 5 2.57 9.54 -6.53
C SER A 5 1.99 8.93 -5.25
N LEU A 6 1.15 9.70 -4.55
CA LEU A 6 0.42 9.24 -3.37
C LEU A 6 -1.07 9.41 -3.64
N ASP A 7 -1.79 8.30 -3.73
CA ASP A 7 -3.23 8.24 -3.82
C ASP A 7 -3.80 7.81 -2.46
N ARG A 8 -4.90 8.41 -2.01
CA ARG A 8 -5.61 7.99 -0.79
C ARG A 8 -6.90 7.31 -1.18
N ALA A 9 -7.01 6.01 -0.90
CA ALA A 9 -8.25 5.27 -1.12
C ALA A 9 -9.27 5.66 -0.05
N GLY A 10 -10.52 5.90 -0.43
CA GLY A 10 -11.65 6.16 0.48
C GLY A 10 -12.30 4.90 1.03
N ASP A 11 -12.23 3.80 0.29
CA ASP A 11 -12.76 2.49 0.64
C ASP A 11 -11.93 1.33 0.05
N THR A 12 -12.27 0.10 0.42
CA THR A 12 -11.59 -1.12 -0.02
C THR A 12 -11.64 -1.29 -1.54
N ASP A 13 -12.78 -1.02 -2.17
CA ASP A 13 -12.99 -1.21 -3.60
C ASP A 13 -12.19 -0.21 -4.42
N GLU A 14 -12.09 1.04 -3.97
CA GLU A 14 -11.22 2.05 -4.54
C GLU A 14 -9.75 1.65 -4.40
N ALA A 15 -9.32 1.13 -3.25
CA ALA A 15 -7.94 0.64 -3.07
C ALA A 15 -7.60 -0.46 -4.09
N LEU A 16 -8.50 -1.43 -4.28
CA LEU A 16 -8.35 -2.51 -5.26
C LEU A 16 -8.36 -1.98 -6.71
N ARG A 17 -9.23 -1.02 -7.04
CA ARG A 17 -9.25 -0.38 -8.36
C ARG A 17 -7.95 0.37 -8.65
N LEU A 18 -7.44 1.14 -7.68
CA LEU A 18 -6.18 1.89 -7.80
C LEU A 18 -4.97 0.96 -7.99
N ALA A 19 -5.02 -0.25 -7.42
CA ALA A 19 -3.98 -1.27 -7.57
C ALA A 19 -4.16 -2.19 -8.78
N SER A 20 -5.27 -2.07 -9.52
CA SER A 20 -5.56 -2.94 -10.66
C SER A 20 -4.55 -2.81 -11.80
N GLY A 21 -4.40 -3.86 -12.60
CA GLY A 21 -3.50 -3.88 -13.77
C GLY A 21 -2.02 -4.13 -13.46
N GLN A 22 -1.66 -4.45 -12.21
CA GLN A 22 -0.31 -4.86 -11.85
C GLN A 22 -0.07 -6.34 -12.17
N PRO A 23 1.06 -6.71 -12.78
CA PRO A 23 1.40 -8.11 -13.03
C PRO A 23 1.59 -8.87 -11.70
N PRO A 24 1.16 -10.14 -11.60
CA PRO A 24 1.18 -10.92 -10.35
C PRO A 24 2.58 -11.33 -9.85
N ALA A 25 3.67 -10.98 -10.54
CA ALA A 25 5.02 -11.43 -10.17
C ALA A 25 5.66 -10.54 -9.09
N ASP A 26 6.09 -11.16 -7.99
CA ASP A 26 6.74 -10.51 -6.82
C ASP A 26 6.02 -9.26 -6.29
N ALA A 27 4.67 -9.23 -6.35
CA ALA A 27 3.87 -8.01 -6.13
C ALA A 27 4.18 -7.28 -4.81
N GLN A 28 4.58 -8.01 -3.77
CA GLN A 28 4.90 -7.43 -2.46
C GLN A 28 6.30 -6.78 -2.36
N ILE A 29 7.22 -7.08 -3.28
CA ILE A 29 8.60 -6.55 -3.22
C ILE A 29 8.90 -5.67 -4.44
N ARG A 30 8.34 -6.00 -5.61
CA ARG A 30 8.72 -5.40 -6.89
C ARG A 30 7.59 -4.69 -7.63
N ALA A 31 6.35 -4.71 -7.13
CA ALA A 31 5.29 -3.95 -7.80
C ALA A 31 5.59 -2.45 -7.78
N SER A 32 5.34 -1.78 -8.91
CA SER A 32 5.49 -0.33 -9.02
C SER A 32 4.41 0.42 -8.23
N THR A 33 3.29 -0.25 -7.93
CA THR A 33 2.26 0.22 -7.01
C THR A 33 2.32 -0.57 -5.70
N GLN A 34 2.41 0.13 -4.56
CA GLN A 34 2.43 -0.48 -3.23
C GLN A 34 1.35 0.15 -2.34
N TYR A 35 0.73 -0.64 -1.46
CA TYR A 35 -0.08 -0.08 -0.39
C TYR A 35 0.82 0.47 0.72
N ILE A 36 0.39 1.55 1.36
CA ILE A 36 1.02 2.09 2.56
C ILE A 36 -0.02 2.24 3.68
N ALA A 37 0.31 1.68 4.85
CA ALA A 37 -0.41 1.87 6.10
C ALA A 37 0.45 2.70 7.06
N GLY A 38 0.87 2.14 8.20
CA GLY A 38 1.78 2.81 9.13
C GLY A 38 3.16 3.15 8.55
N GLY A 39 3.56 2.52 7.43
CA GLY A 39 4.70 2.93 6.61
C GLY A 39 6.10 2.68 7.20
N THR A 40 6.22 2.17 8.43
CA THR A 40 7.50 2.03 9.13
C THR A 40 8.53 1.21 8.37
N THR A 41 8.11 0.11 7.74
CA THR A 41 8.99 -0.74 6.91
C THR A 41 9.17 -0.18 5.50
N LEU A 42 8.07 0.11 4.79
CA LEU A 42 8.12 0.53 3.39
C LEU A 42 8.90 1.84 3.21
N LEU A 43 8.66 2.84 4.06
CA LEU A 43 9.35 4.12 3.98
C LEU A 43 10.84 3.98 4.30
N ASP A 44 11.23 3.07 5.20
CA ASP A 44 12.63 2.78 5.47
C ASP A 44 13.32 2.17 4.23
N PHE A 45 12.70 1.16 3.63
CA PHE A 45 13.20 0.55 2.40
C PHE A 45 13.27 1.52 1.21
N MET A 46 12.34 2.47 1.10
CA MET A 46 12.40 3.52 0.09
C MET A 46 13.51 4.55 0.36
N LYS A 47 13.80 4.86 1.62
CA LYS A 47 14.91 5.74 1.99
C LYS A 47 16.26 5.11 1.62
N LEU A 48 16.40 3.81 1.90
CA LEU A 48 17.57 2.99 1.55
C LEU A 48 17.63 2.60 0.06
N ASP A 49 16.67 3.04 -0.76
CA ASP A 49 16.55 2.73 -2.19
C ASP A 49 16.43 1.22 -2.51
N VAL A 50 16.01 0.41 -1.53
CA VAL A 50 15.74 -1.03 -1.65
C VAL A 50 14.43 -1.28 -2.38
N MET A 51 13.36 -0.58 -1.98
CA MET A 51 12.07 -0.59 -2.67
C MET A 51 11.85 0.74 -3.38
N ARG A 52 11.40 0.67 -4.63
CA ARG A 52 11.29 1.84 -5.52
C ARG A 52 9.90 1.91 -6.18
N PRO A 53 8.79 1.94 -5.42
CA PRO A 53 7.48 2.10 -6.01
C PRO A 53 7.33 3.48 -6.65
N GLU A 54 6.61 3.53 -7.76
CA GLU A 54 6.25 4.77 -8.46
C GLU A 54 4.93 5.35 -7.92
N ARG A 55 4.10 4.50 -7.31
CA ARG A 55 2.82 4.86 -6.71
C ARG A 55 2.65 4.22 -5.34
N LEU A 56 2.18 5.00 -4.38
CA LEU A 56 1.71 4.54 -3.08
C LEU A 56 0.20 4.75 -2.96
N ILE A 57 -0.51 3.75 -2.45
CA ILE A 57 -1.93 3.84 -2.10
C ILE A 57 -2.05 3.83 -0.58
N ASP A 58 -2.40 4.99 0.01
CA ASP A 58 -2.65 5.13 1.44
C ASP A 58 -3.97 4.45 1.82
N ILE A 59 -3.87 3.39 2.62
CA ILE A 59 -5.00 2.61 3.14
C ILE A 59 -5.27 2.90 4.62
N SER A 60 -4.68 3.95 5.19
CA SER A 60 -4.81 4.26 6.62
C SER A 60 -6.24 4.56 7.05
N VAL A 61 -7.09 5.06 6.13
CA VAL A 61 -8.51 5.31 6.42
C VAL A 61 -9.31 4.01 6.60
N LEU A 62 -8.85 2.91 6.00
CA LEU A 62 -9.50 1.59 6.07
C LEU A 62 -9.32 0.93 7.44
N ARG A 63 -8.52 1.51 8.35
CA ARG A 63 -8.27 0.98 9.70
C ARG A 63 -9.55 0.77 10.52
N GLN A 64 -10.58 1.59 10.32
CA GLN A 64 -11.84 1.44 11.06
C GLN A 64 -12.59 0.16 10.70
N GLU A 65 -12.44 -0.31 9.45
CA GLU A 65 -13.06 -1.53 8.94
C GLU A 65 -12.12 -2.74 9.12
N HIS A 66 -10.87 -2.62 8.66
CA HIS A 66 -9.90 -3.73 8.58
C HIS A 66 -8.94 -3.84 9.77
N GLY A 67 -9.00 -2.90 10.72
CA GLY A 67 -8.14 -2.88 11.90
C GLY A 67 -8.83 -3.35 13.19
N ARG A 68 -10.04 -3.90 13.08
CA ARG A 68 -10.86 -4.34 14.22
C ARG A 68 -10.42 -5.71 14.71
N ILE A 69 -10.57 -5.94 16.01
CA ILE A 69 -10.43 -7.26 16.63
C ILE A 69 -11.83 -7.70 17.02
N GLU A 70 -12.32 -8.78 16.41
CA GLU A 70 -13.63 -9.36 16.71
C GLU A 70 -13.43 -10.67 17.47
N PRO A 71 -14.18 -10.92 18.56
CA PRO A 71 -14.09 -12.18 19.27
C PRO A 71 -14.58 -13.30 18.35
N TYR A 72 -13.85 -14.41 18.32
CA TYR A 72 -14.37 -15.65 17.75
C TYR A 72 -15.61 -16.05 18.56
N GLY A 73 -16.76 -16.16 17.89
CA GLY A 73 -17.97 -16.76 18.43
C GLY A 73 -17.84 -18.27 18.60
#